data_AF-A0A5Z2QH22-F1
#
_entry.id   AF-A0A5Z2QH22-F1
#
_cell.length_a   1.000
_cell.length_b   1.000
_cell.length_c   1.000
_cell.angle_alpha   90.00
_cell.angle_beta   90.00
_cell.angle_gamma   90.00
#
_symmetry.space_group_name_H-M   'P 1'
#
loop_
_entity.id
_entity.type
_entity.pdbx_description
1 polymer ?
#
loop_
_entity_poly.entity_id
_entity_poly.type
_entity_poly.pdbx_seq_one_letter_code
_entity_poly.pdbx_strand_id
1 'polypeptide(L)'
;FKNERENSLSFEDLKDEKLVFLADEAHHLNSDTKSKNENELKEGWEAIIKRAYESNNENLLFEFSATIPQEFNVLEKYQDKIIYEYTLREFCKEGYSKRIFLVKYDNDSLEHRFLGAVLCSLYRELLAQKYNIVLKPVVLLKSESIKESMQNQEKFIDFIDNLESLHIEDFYK
;
A
#
# COMPACT_ATOMS: atom_id res chain seq x y z
N PHE A 1 14.51 20.39 -18.10
CA PHE A 1 15.47 19.45 -17.48
C PHE A 1 16.22 18.54 -18.46
N LYS A 2 15.60 17.62 -19.22
CA LYS A 2 16.35 16.72 -20.14
C LYS A 2 16.63 17.29 -21.53
N ASN A 3 15.72 18.12 -22.05
CA ASN A 3 15.92 18.89 -23.27
C ASN A 3 15.56 20.34 -22.92
N GLU A 4 16.55 21.23 -22.95
CA GLU A 4 16.32 22.67 -22.77
C GLU A 4 15.49 23.17 -23.95
N ARG A 5 14.34 23.76 -23.63
CA ARG A 5 13.48 24.45 -24.60
C ARG A 5 13.39 25.90 -24.15
N GLU A 6 13.22 26.81 -25.10
CA GLU A 6 12.96 28.22 -24.79
C GLU A 6 11.74 28.31 -23.85
N ASN A 7 11.89 29.02 -22.71
CA ASN A 7 10.93 29.10 -21.58
C ASN A 7 10.76 27.84 -20.72
N SER A 8 11.69 26.87 -20.76
CA SER A 8 11.68 25.74 -19.83
C SER A 8 12.56 25.98 -18.61
N LEU A 9 12.12 25.52 -17.44
CA LEU A 9 12.90 25.54 -16.20
C LEU A 9 14.18 24.68 -16.36
N SER A 10 15.34 25.31 -16.17
CA SER A 10 16.66 24.68 -16.16
C SER A 10 17.13 24.41 -14.73
N PHE A 11 18.21 23.65 -14.55
CA PHE A 11 18.81 23.46 -13.22
C PHE A 11 19.54 24.72 -12.74
N GLU A 12 20.08 25.52 -13.65
CA GLU A 12 20.69 26.81 -13.35
C GLU A 12 19.68 27.76 -12.72
N ASP A 13 18.44 27.79 -13.20
CA ASP A 13 17.36 28.60 -12.63
C ASP A 13 17.01 28.21 -11.18
N LEU A 14 17.28 26.95 -10.79
CA LEU A 14 17.00 26.47 -9.44
C LEU A 14 18.09 26.83 -8.42
N LYS A 15 19.33 27.09 -8.88
CA LYS A 15 20.48 27.30 -7.98
C LYS A 15 20.33 28.54 -7.11
N ASP A 16 19.75 29.60 -7.67
CA ASP A 16 19.61 30.88 -6.99
C ASP A 16 18.33 30.96 -6.14
N GLU A 17 17.46 29.95 -6.25
CA GLU A 17 16.17 29.90 -5.56
C GLU A 17 16.22 28.98 -4.33
N LYS A 18 15.50 29.37 -3.27
CA LYS A 18 15.34 28.55 -2.07
C LYS A 18 14.05 27.75 -2.19
N LEU A 19 14.17 26.44 -2.33
CA LEU A 19 13.05 25.57 -2.67
C LEU A 19 12.70 24.64 -1.52
N VAL A 20 11.40 24.40 -1.37
CA VAL A 20 10.87 23.35 -0.50
C VAL A 20 10.25 22.27 -1.37
N PHE A 21 10.83 21.07 -1.31
CA PHE A 21 10.36 19.88 -2.00
C PHE A 21 9.42 19.12 -1.08
N LEU A 22 8.23 18.79 -1.59
CA LEU A 22 7.27 17.92 -0.91
C LEU A 22 7.18 16.62 -1.70
N ALA A 23 7.68 15.53 -1.13
CA ALA A 23 7.65 14.22 -1.73
C ALA A 23 6.56 13.38 -1.06
N ASP A 24 5.52 13.04 -1.81
CA ASP A 24 4.49 12.08 -1.39
C ASP A 24 4.88 10.65 -1.80
N GLU A 25 4.42 9.66 -1.05
CA GLU A 25 4.80 8.25 -1.21
C GLU A 25 6.32 8.02 -1.33
N ALA A 26 7.09 8.71 -0.49
CA ALA A 26 8.56 8.77 -0.58
C ALA A 26 9.28 7.42 -0.43
N HIS A 27 8.58 6.36 -0.01
CA HIS A 27 9.11 5.00 -0.03
C HIS A 27 9.51 4.52 -1.44
N HIS A 28 8.91 5.07 -2.50
CA HIS A 28 9.31 4.80 -3.87
C HIS A 28 10.70 5.34 -4.22
N LEU A 29 11.12 6.46 -3.60
CA LEU A 29 12.42 7.12 -3.88
C LEU A 29 13.64 6.30 -3.43
N ASN A 30 13.44 5.22 -2.66
CA ASN A 30 14.51 4.35 -2.17
C ASN A 30 14.37 2.90 -2.65
N SER A 31 13.27 2.53 -3.33
CA SER A 31 13.06 1.15 -3.79
C SER A 31 13.86 0.81 -5.05
N ASP A 32 14.23 1.80 -5.85
CA ASP A 32 14.83 1.59 -7.18
C ASP A 32 16.34 1.31 -7.15
N THR A 33 17.00 1.43 -5.99
CA THR A 33 18.41 1.03 -5.80
C THR A 33 18.67 -0.49 -5.93
N LYS A 34 17.65 -1.30 -6.20
CA LYS A 34 17.76 -2.77 -6.33
C LYS A 34 18.10 -3.28 -7.74
N SER A 35 18.04 -2.46 -8.81
CA SER A 35 18.42 -2.94 -10.14
C SER A 35 19.91 -2.73 -10.42
N LYS A 36 20.62 -3.82 -10.72
CA LYS A 36 22.07 -3.85 -10.96
C LYS A 36 22.44 -3.47 -12.40
N ASN A 37 22.09 -2.27 -12.85
CA ASN A 37 22.62 -1.70 -14.11
C ASN A 37 23.01 -0.23 -13.88
N GLU A 38 24.22 -0.01 -13.36
CA GLU A 38 24.79 1.30 -12.97
C GLU A 38 24.85 2.35 -14.11
N ASN A 39 24.58 1.95 -15.36
CA ASN A 39 24.69 2.82 -16.52
C ASN A 39 23.36 3.30 -17.12
N GLU A 40 22.21 2.68 -16.80
CA GLU A 40 20.88 3.13 -17.28
C GLU A 40 20.03 3.82 -16.19
N LEU A 41 20.36 3.60 -14.90
CA LEU A 41 19.66 4.19 -13.75
C LEU A 41 19.92 5.69 -13.53
N LYS A 42 20.91 6.28 -14.22
CA LYS A 42 21.31 7.68 -14.01
C LYS A 42 20.37 8.71 -14.63
N GLU A 43 19.26 8.27 -15.21
CA GLU A 43 18.35 9.11 -15.99
C GLU A 43 16.88 9.03 -15.56
N GLY A 44 16.62 8.49 -14.36
CA GLY A 44 15.30 8.44 -13.73
C GLY A 44 14.90 9.77 -13.07
N TRP A 45 13.60 9.94 -12.84
CA TRP A 45 13.02 11.08 -12.12
C TRP A 45 13.71 11.37 -10.77
N GLU A 46 14.15 10.31 -10.07
CA GLU A 46 14.87 10.42 -8.80
C GLU A 46 16.18 11.20 -8.91
N ALA A 47 16.97 10.96 -9.96
CA ALA A 47 18.23 11.65 -10.18
C ALA A 47 18.00 13.14 -10.48
N ILE A 48 16.89 13.46 -11.17
CA ILE A 48 16.47 14.84 -11.44
C ILE A 48 16.07 15.54 -10.14
N ILE A 49 15.25 14.91 -9.29
CA ILE A 49 14.83 15.46 -7.99
C ILE A 49 16.04 15.66 -7.09
N LYS A 50 16.93 14.67 -7.00
CA LYS A 50 18.16 14.77 -6.20
C LYS A 50 19.04 15.93 -6.67
N ARG A 51 19.24 16.07 -7.98
CA ARG A 51 20.03 17.17 -8.54
C ARG A 51 19.37 18.53 -8.32
N ALA A 52 18.04 18.60 -8.39
CA ALA A 52 17.29 19.81 -8.08
C ALA A 52 17.41 20.17 -6.59
N TYR A 53 17.28 19.19 -5.69
CA TYR A 53 17.46 19.38 -4.26
C TYR A 53 18.88 19.86 -3.92
N GLU A 54 19.91 19.22 -4.48
CA GLU A 54 21.32 19.56 -4.29
C GLU A 54 21.75 20.86 -4.99
N SER A 55 20.87 21.51 -5.77
CA SER A 55 21.20 22.74 -6.50
C SER A 55 21.43 23.95 -5.58
N ASN A 56 20.80 23.97 -4.39
CA ASN A 56 20.97 25.01 -3.39
C ASN A 56 21.02 24.37 -1.98
N ASN A 57 22.01 24.76 -1.18
CA ASN A 57 22.23 24.23 0.17
C ASN A 57 21.13 24.63 1.17
N GLU A 58 20.34 25.65 0.86
CA GLU A 58 19.21 26.08 1.67
C GLU A 58 17.90 25.37 1.31
N ASN A 59 17.93 24.45 0.33
CA ASN A 59 16.75 23.66 -0.02
C ASN A 59 16.32 22.73 1.12
N LEU A 60 15.02 22.53 1.25
CA LEU A 60 14.42 21.61 2.21
C LEU A 60 13.63 20.54 1.48
N LEU A 61 13.67 19.30 1.98
CA LEU A 61 12.89 18.18 1.47
C LEU A 61 12.05 17.59 2.60
N PHE A 62 10.73 17.63 2.45
CA PHE A 62 9.79 16.93 3.32
C PHE A 62 9.27 15.69 2.61
N GLU A 63 9.52 14.53 3.22
CA GLU A 63 9.07 13.23 2.74
C GLU A 63 7.86 12.78 3.56
N PHE A 64 6.76 12.50 2.86
CA PHE A 64 5.55 11.90 3.41
C PHE A 64 5.49 10.46 2.90
N SER A 65 5.31 9.52 3.82
CA SER A 65 5.13 8.12 3.45
C SER A 65 4.26 7.40 4.46
N ALA A 66 3.31 6.61 3.96
CA ALA A 66 2.53 5.70 4.80
C ALA A 66 3.33 4.45 5.20
N THR A 67 4.42 4.16 4.49
CA THR A 67 5.26 2.98 4.74
C THR A 67 6.74 3.34 4.76
N ILE A 68 7.48 2.81 5.73
CA ILE A 68 8.94 2.85 5.74
C ILE A 68 9.41 1.41 5.49
N PRO A 69 10.21 1.15 4.43
CA PRO A 69 10.74 -0.19 4.18
C PRO A 69 11.50 -0.71 5.41
N GLN A 70 11.25 -1.98 5.78
CA GLN A 70 11.91 -2.63 6.92
C GLN A 70 13.36 -3.06 6.64
N GLU A 71 13.92 -2.64 5.50
CA GLU A 71 15.29 -2.95 5.14
C GLU A 71 16.24 -2.18 6.06
N PHE A 72 17.21 -2.88 6.67
CA PHE A 72 18.13 -2.31 7.65
C PHE A 72 18.80 -1.01 7.16
N ASN A 73 19.28 -1.01 5.90
CA ASN A 73 19.95 0.14 5.28
C ASN A 73 19.02 1.34 5.09
N VAL A 74 17.72 1.11 4.93
CA VAL A 74 16.71 2.17 4.81
C VAL A 74 16.37 2.69 6.21
N LEU A 75 16.12 1.81 7.17
CA LEU A 75 15.79 2.20 8.55
C LEU A 75 16.87 3.09 9.17
N GLU A 76 18.15 2.76 9.02
CA GLU A 76 19.26 3.57 9.54
C GLU A 76 19.30 4.98 8.89
N LYS A 77 19.00 5.08 7.59
CA LYS A 77 18.93 6.37 6.88
C LYS A 77 17.79 7.27 7.38
N TYR A 78 16.71 6.67 7.88
CA TYR A 78 15.48 7.37 8.29
C TYR A 78 15.39 7.62 9.80
N GLN A 79 16.09 6.85 10.63
CA GLN A 79 15.97 6.91 12.09
C GLN A 79 16.14 8.32 12.66
N ASP A 80 17.14 9.06 12.20
CA ASP A 80 17.43 10.42 12.67
C ASP A 80 16.70 11.51 11.87
N LYS A 81 15.81 11.14 10.94
CA LYS A 81 15.11 12.07 10.02
C LYS A 81 13.59 12.10 10.23
N ILE A 82 13.03 11.20 11.03
CA ILE A 82 11.59 11.19 11.33
C ILE A 82 11.27 12.35 12.26
N ILE A 83 10.61 13.37 11.73
CA ILE A 83 10.19 14.56 12.50
C ILE A 83 8.86 14.30 13.23
N TYR A 84 7.99 13.48 12.63
CA TYR A 84 6.68 13.14 13.19
C TYR A 84 6.21 11.79 12.67
N GLU A 85 5.59 10.99 13.54
CA GLU A 85 4.92 9.74 13.19
C GLU A 85 3.49 9.79 13.68
N TYR A 86 2.56 9.36 12.84
CA TYR A 86 1.15 9.26 13.20
C TYR A 86 0.61 7.89 12.81
N THR A 87 0.40 7.06 13.83
CA THR A 87 0.15 5.65 13.60
C THR A 87 -1.30 5.40 13.19
N LEU A 88 -1.54 4.34 12.40
CA LEU A 88 -2.90 3.89 12.09
C LEU A 88 -3.71 3.60 13.37
N ARG A 89 -3.05 3.20 14.46
CA ARG A 89 -3.69 2.96 15.76
C ARG A 89 -4.27 4.25 16.34
N GLU A 90 -3.51 5.34 16.33
CA GLU A 90 -3.95 6.65 16.82
C GLU A 90 -5.04 7.22 15.91
N PHE A 91 -4.82 7.15 14.60
CA PHE A 91 -5.79 7.55 13.59
C PHE A 91 -7.16 6.85 13.76
N CYS A 92 -7.15 5.55 14.09
CA CYS A 92 -8.36 4.81 14.43
C CYS A 92 -8.99 5.22 15.77
N LYS A 93 -8.17 5.48 16.80
CA LYS A 93 -8.65 5.85 18.15
C LYS A 93 -9.35 7.21 18.15
N GLU A 94 -8.84 8.16 17.37
CA GLU A 94 -9.37 9.52 17.28
C GLU A 94 -10.58 9.65 16.35
N GLY A 95 -10.98 8.56 15.67
CA GLY A 95 -12.20 8.52 14.86
C GLY A 95 -12.02 9.01 13.42
N TYR A 96 -10.78 9.26 12.99
CA TYR A 96 -10.47 9.66 11.61
C TYR A 96 -10.44 8.48 10.62
N SER A 97 -10.42 7.24 11.11
CA SER A 97 -10.54 6.03 10.30
C SER A 97 -11.66 5.10 10.74
N LYS A 98 -12.11 4.27 9.81
CA LYS A 98 -12.99 3.13 10.13
C LYS A 98 -12.23 2.14 10.98
N ARG A 99 -12.89 1.58 11.99
CA ARG A 99 -12.32 0.51 12.81
C ARG A 99 -12.15 -0.75 11.96
N ILE A 100 -10.91 -1.23 11.88
CA ILE A 100 -10.57 -2.46 11.19
C ILE A 100 -10.73 -3.61 12.19
N PHE A 101 -11.57 -4.58 11.85
CA PHE A 101 -11.73 -5.81 12.62
C PHE A 101 -10.91 -6.92 11.98
N LEU A 102 -10.05 -7.54 12.77
CA LEU A 102 -9.20 -8.64 12.34
C LEU A 102 -9.77 -9.94 12.93
N VAL A 103 -10.33 -10.76 12.06
CA VAL A 103 -10.79 -12.12 12.42
C VAL A 103 -9.69 -13.08 11.97
N LYS A 104 -9.18 -13.86 12.92
CA LYS A 104 -8.24 -14.95 12.64
C LYS A 104 -8.99 -16.27 12.77
N TYR A 105 -8.74 -17.18 11.85
CA TYR A 105 -9.22 -18.55 11.92
C TYR A 105 -8.05 -19.44 12.32
N ASP A 106 -8.31 -20.44 13.17
CA ASP A 106 -7.27 -21.37 13.63
C ASP A 106 -6.82 -22.31 12.51
N ASN A 107 -7.74 -22.70 11.63
CA ASN A 107 -7.45 -23.43 10.41
C ASN A 107 -7.02 -22.45 9.30
N ASP A 108 -5.81 -22.64 8.77
CA ASP A 108 -5.21 -21.77 7.77
C ASP A 108 -5.49 -22.21 6.33
N SER A 109 -6.25 -23.29 6.12
CA SER A 109 -6.62 -23.77 4.79
C SER A 109 -7.38 -22.72 3.98
N LEU A 110 -7.19 -22.77 2.67
CA LEU A 110 -7.75 -21.77 1.77
C LEU A 110 -9.29 -21.86 1.74
N GLU A 111 -9.82 -23.08 1.77
CA GLU A 111 -11.26 -23.38 1.80
C GLU A 111 -11.91 -22.83 3.07
N HIS A 112 -11.25 -22.98 4.22
CA HIS A 112 -11.77 -22.44 5.49
C HIS A 112 -11.80 -20.91 5.47
N ARG A 113 -10.79 -20.26 4.86
CA ARG A 113 -10.79 -18.81 4.64
C ARG A 113 -11.88 -18.36 3.67
N PHE A 114 -12.13 -19.11 2.60
CA PHE A 114 -13.23 -18.85 1.67
C PHE A 114 -14.57 -18.89 2.40
N LEU A 115 -14.83 -19.95 3.16
CA LEU A 115 -16.06 -20.11 3.92
C LEU A 115 -16.25 -18.98 4.93
N GLY A 116 -15.23 -18.66 5.72
CA GLY A 116 -15.28 -17.57 6.68
C GLY A 116 -15.56 -16.20 6.03
N ALA A 117 -14.96 -15.93 4.86
CA ALA A 117 -15.21 -14.69 4.12
C ALA A 117 -16.65 -14.60 3.61
N VAL A 118 -17.19 -15.70 3.07
CA VAL A 118 -18.57 -15.79 2.56
C VAL A 118 -19.58 -15.66 3.69
N LEU A 119 -19.40 -16.38 4.79
CA LEU A 119 -20.27 -16.30 5.97
C LEU A 119 -20.30 -14.88 6.55
N CYS A 120 -19.14 -14.23 6.66
CA CYS A 120 -19.05 -12.85 7.13
C CYS A 120 -19.74 -11.87 6.17
N SER A 121 -19.56 -12.05 4.86
CA SER A 121 -20.24 -11.26 3.82
C SER A 121 -21.76 -11.42 3.93
N LEU A 122 -22.26 -12.65 3.99
CA LEU A 122 -23.68 -12.97 4.11
C LEU A 122 -24.28 -12.43 5.41
N TYR A 123 -23.59 -12.59 6.54
CA TYR A 123 -24.03 -12.04 7.82
C TYR A 123 -24.21 -10.52 7.75
N ARG A 124 -23.26 -9.79 7.13
CA ARG A 124 -23.35 -8.33 6.98
C ARG A 124 -24.50 -7.92 6.09
N GLU A 125 -24.75 -8.65 5.01
CA GLU A 125 -25.90 -8.41 4.12
C GLU A 125 -27.23 -8.62 4.86
N LEU A 126 -27.40 -9.75 5.54
CA LEU A 126 -28.60 -10.05 6.33
C LEU A 126 -28.84 -9.03 7.45
N LEU A 127 -27.76 -8.61 8.12
CA LEU A 127 -27.83 -7.58 9.17
C LEU A 127 -28.25 -6.23 8.57
N ALA A 128 -27.68 -5.82 7.45
CA ALA A 128 -28.04 -4.58 6.78
C ALA A 128 -29.51 -4.59 6.32
N GLN A 129 -29.98 -5.69 5.73
CA GLN A 129 -31.38 -5.88 5.34
C GLN A 129 -32.33 -5.73 6.53
N LYS A 130 -32.00 -6.32 7.70
CA LYS A 130 -32.79 -6.18 8.93
C LYS A 130 -32.99 -4.72 9.37
N TYR A 131 -32.04 -3.85 9.08
CA TYR A 131 -32.09 -2.43 9.40
C TYR A 131 -32.44 -1.54 8.19
N ASN A 132 -32.91 -2.11 7.07
CA ASN A 132 -33.22 -1.40 5.82
C ASN A 132 -32.03 -0.58 5.27
N ILE A 133 -30.81 -1.05 5.50
CA ILE A 133 -29.58 -0.44 4.97
C ILE A 133 -29.25 -1.12 3.65
N VAL A 134 -29.13 -0.34 2.57
CA VAL A 134 -28.63 -0.85 1.28
C VAL A 134 -27.13 -1.07 1.39
N LEU A 135 -26.72 -2.33 1.53
CA LEU A 135 -25.32 -2.73 1.59
C LEU A 135 -25.07 -3.90 0.65
N LYS A 136 -24.16 -3.71 -0.31
CA LYS A 136 -23.60 -4.79 -1.12
C LYS A 136 -22.20 -5.11 -0.58
N PRO A 137 -22.02 -6.19 0.19
CA PRO A 137 -20.70 -6.55 0.70
C PRO A 137 -19.78 -6.98 -0.46
N VAL A 138 -18.48 -6.73 -0.29
CA VAL A 138 -17.43 -7.09 -1.25
C VAL A 138 -16.41 -7.94 -0.52
N VAL A 139 -16.03 -9.04 -1.14
CA VAL A 139 -14.94 -9.92 -0.69
C VAL A 139 -13.78 -9.77 -1.67
N LEU A 140 -12.58 -9.54 -1.14
CA LEU A 140 -11.34 -9.55 -1.90
C LEU A 140 -10.43 -10.64 -1.33
N LEU A 141 -10.06 -11.60 -2.16
CA LEU A 141 -9.05 -12.60 -1.87
C LEU A 141 -7.72 -12.09 -2.44
N LYS A 142 -6.85 -11.58 -1.57
CA LYS A 142 -5.57 -11.00 -1.99
C LYS A 142 -4.59 -12.09 -2.44
N SER A 143 -3.89 -11.85 -3.55
CA SER A 143 -2.77 -12.65 -4.06
C SER A 143 -1.57 -11.77 -4.42
N GLU A 144 -0.40 -12.37 -4.60
CA GLU A 144 0.83 -11.62 -4.96
C GLU A 144 0.97 -11.42 -6.47
N SER A 145 0.41 -12.34 -7.26
CA SER A 145 0.45 -12.28 -8.72
C SER A 145 -0.94 -12.42 -9.34
N ILE A 146 -1.07 -11.95 -10.58
CA ILE A 146 -2.29 -12.14 -11.39
C ILE A 146 -2.57 -13.63 -11.61
N LYS A 147 -1.53 -14.42 -11.88
CA LYS A 147 -1.66 -15.87 -12.09
C LYS A 147 -2.25 -16.55 -10.86
N GLU A 148 -1.73 -16.24 -9.68
CA GLU A 148 -2.25 -16.76 -8.42
C GLU A 148 -3.68 -16.27 -8.15
N SER A 149 -3.99 -15.00 -8.48
CA SER A 149 -5.35 -14.46 -8.38
C SER A 149 -6.35 -15.29 -9.18
N MET A 150 -6.01 -15.63 -10.43
CA MET A 150 -6.87 -16.41 -11.31
C MET A 150 -7.07 -17.83 -10.78
N GLN A 151 -5.99 -18.47 -10.30
CA GLN A 151 -6.08 -19.80 -9.69
C GLN A 151 -6.92 -19.80 -8.40
N ASN A 152 -6.79 -18.77 -7.57
CA ASN A 152 -7.61 -18.62 -6.37
C ASN A 152 -9.08 -18.41 -6.71
N GLN A 153 -9.38 -17.70 -7.81
CA GLN A 153 -10.74 -17.54 -8.30
C GLN A 153 -11.35 -18.86 -8.77
N GLU A 154 -10.62 -19.67 -9.54
CA GLU A 154 -11.07 -21.01 -9.95
C GLU A 154 -11.38 -21.89 -8.74
N LYS A 155 -10.43 -21.99 -7.79
CA LYS A 155 -10.62 -22.74 -6.54
C LYS A 155 -11.81 -22.24 -5.71
N PHE A 156 -12.03 -20.94 -5.69
CA PHE A 156 -13.16 -20.36 -4.97
C PHE A 156 -14.50 -20.77 -5.59
N ILE A 157 -14.60 -20.71 -6.92
CA ILE A 157 -15.81 -21.14 -7.64
C ILE A 157 -16.05 -22.63 -7.39
N ASP A 158 -15.02 -23.46 -7.57
CA ASP A 158 -15.11 -24.91 -7.33
C ASP A 158 -15.52 -25.22 -5.88
N PHE A 159 -14.98 -24.49 -4.89
CA PHE A 159 -15.36 -24.66 -3.49
C PHE A 159 -16.84 -24.33 -3.24
N ILE A 160 -17.35 -23.26 -3.85
CA ILE A 160 -18.74 -22.82 -3.68
C ILE A 160 -19.70 -23.79 -4.36
N ASP A 161 -19.37 -24.27 -5.57
CA ASP A 161 -20.20 -25.22 -6.32
C ASP A 161 -20.31 -26.58 -5.60
N ASN A 162 -19.32 -26.94 -4.79
CA ASN A 162 -19.27 -28.17 -4.00
C ASN A 162 -19.54 -27.94 -2.50
N LEU A 163 -20.07 -26.77 -2.11
CA LEU A 163 -20.32 -26.46 -0.70
C LEU A 163 -21.52 -27.25 -0.16
N GLU A 164 -21.26 -28.04 0.89
CA GLU A 164 -22.27 -28.86 1.58
C GLU A 164 -22.47 -28.44 3.04
N SER A 165 -23.60 -28.85 3.64
CA SER A 165 -23.92 -28.55 5.05
C SER A 165 -22.85 -29.03 6.03
N LEU A 166 -22.21 -30.17 5.75
CA LEU A 166 -21.13 -30.71 6.58
C LEU A 166 -19.96 -29.73 6.72
N HIS A 167 -19.58 -29.06 5.63
CA HIS A 167 -18.50 -28.06 5.64
C HIS A 167 -18.83 -26.87 6.56
N ILE A 168 -20.11 -26.49 6.63
CA ILE A 168 -20.59 -25.42 7.51
C ILE A 168 -20.58 -25.89 8.97
N GLU A 169 -21.04 -27.11 9.24
CA GLU A 169 -21.02 -27.69 10.59
C GLU A 169 -19.58 -27.82 11.11
N ASP A 170 -18.66 -28.28 10.28
CA ASP A 170 -17.25 -28.43 10.63
C ASP A 170 -16.54 -27.08 10.83
N PHE A 171 -17.01 -26.01 10.18
CA PHE A 171 -16.46 -24.67 10.35
C PHE A 171 -16.67 -24.09 11.77
N TYR A 172 -17.75 -24.49 12.44
CA TYR A 172 -18.10 -24.01 13.78
C TYR A 172 -17.66 -24.94 14.92
N LYS A 173 -17.00 -26.05 14.60
CA LYS A 173 -16.39 -26.95 15.59
C LYS A 173 -15.02 -26.44 16.00
#